data_AF-A0A3D1GRM4-F1
#
_entry.id   AF-A0A3D1GRM4-F1
#
_cell.length_a   1.000
_cell.length_b   1.000
_cell.length_c   1.000
_cell.angle_alpha   90.00
_cell.angle_beta   90.00
_cell.angle_gamma   90.00
#
_symmetry.space_group_name_H-M   'P 1'
#
loop_
_entity.id
_entity.type
_entity.pdbx_description
1 polymer ?
#
loop_
_entity_poly.entity_id
_entity_poly.type
_entity_poly.pdbx_seq_one_letter_code
_entity_poly.pdbx_strand_id
1 'polypeptide(L)' 'MNDQRGYIDAEGEVRELDDHFFANARRGRPRLPTGQKKQQVTMLLDPDVLAHFKKDGKGWQTRVNAALRQAAGLKRNL' A
#
# COMPACT_ATOMS: atom_id res chain seq x y z
N MET A 1 32.82 -2.03 -14.68
CA MET A 1 32.02 -1.76 -15.89
C MET A 1 30.56 -1.91 -15.52
N ASN A 2 29.75 -0.87 -15.80
CA ASN A 2 28.35 -0.81 -15.41
C ASN A 2 27.52 -1.57 -16.47
N ASP A 3 27.26 -2.86 -16.23
CA ASP A 3 26.49 -3.70 -17.16
C ASP A 3 24.99 -3.39 -17.02
N GLN A 4 24.53 -2.34 -17.74
CA GLN A 4 23.11 -2.01 -17.85
C GLN A 4 22.40 -2.94 -18.85
N ARG A 5 22.60 -4.26 -18.75
CA ARG A 5 21.82 -5.23 -19.53
C ARG A 5 20.54 -5.55 -18.75
N GLY A 6 19.40 -5.44 -19.43
CA GLY A 6 18.10 -5.81 -18.86
C GLY A 6 18.08 -7.28 -18.40
N TYR A 7 17.17 -7.62 -17.49
CA TYR A 7 17.00 -8.98 -16.95
C TYR A 7 16.43 -9.99 -17.97
N ILE A 8 15.99 -9.49 -19.13
CA ILE A 8 15.50 -10.26 -20.27
C ILE A 8 16.42 -9.93 -21.45
N ASP A 9 16.97 -10.95 -22.11
CA ASP A 9 17.81 -10.76 -23.30
C ASP A 9 16.99 -10.57 -24.59
N ALA A 10 17.66 -10.47 -25.74
CA ALA A 10 17.01 -10.17 -27.01
C ALA A 10 16.16 -11.35 -27.52
N GLU A 11 16.44 -12.55 -27.00
CA GLU A 11 15.77 -13.81 -27.28
C GLU A 11 14.57 -14.04 -26.34
N GLY A 12 14.41 -13.18 -25.33
CA GLY A 12 13.30 -13.23 -24.37
C GLY A 12 13.54 -14.13 -23.17
N GLU A 13 14.77 -14.63 -23.00
CA GLU A 13 15.13 -15.51 -21.89
C GLU A 13 15.38 -14.71 -20.61
N VAL A 14 14.87 -15.23 -19.50
CA VAL A 14 15.03 -14.64 -18.17
C VAL A 14 16.33 -15.16 -17.57
N ARG A 15 17.22 -14.24 -17.20
CA ARG A 15 18.50 -14.61 -16.55
C ARG A 15 18.28 -15.25 -15.18
N GLU A 16 19.19 -16.15 -14.81
CA GLU A 16 19.17 -16.80 -13.49
C GLU A 16 19.35 -15.77 -12.34
N LEU A 17 18.63 -15.98 -11.24
CA LEU A 17 18.71 -15.16 -10.03
C LEU A 17 19.92 -15.59 -9.20
N ASP A 18 21.10 -15.15 -9.62
CA ASP A 18 22.39 -15.46 -9.01
C ASP A 18 22.77 -14.50 -7.86
N ASP A 19 23.94 -14.72 -7.25
CA ASP A 19 24.46 -13.88 -6.17
C ASP A 19 24.63 -12.41 -6.58
N HIS A 20 24.91 -12.15 -7.85
CA HIS A 20 25.06 -10.79 -8.38
C HIS A 20 23.72 -10.04 -8.42
N PHE A 21 22.62 -10.73 -8.74
CA PHE A 21 21.27 -10.20 -8.59
C PHE A 21 20.97 -9.83 -7.13
N PHE A 22 21.20 -10.75 -6.20
CA PHE A 22 20.86 -10.54 -4.79
C PHE A 22 21.75 -9.50 -4.09
N ALA A 23 22.99 -9.30 -4.56
CA ALA A 23 23.87 -8.25 -4.06
C ALA A 23 23.31 -6.83 -4.27
N ASN A 24 22.50 -6.64 -5.32
CA ASN A 24 21.91 -5.34 -5.68
C ASN A 24 20.39 -5.26 -5.46
N ALA A 25 19.76 -6.36 -5.02
CA ALA A 25 18.33 -6.43 -4.84
C ALA A 25 17.85 -5.52 -3.68
N ARG A 26 16.99 -4.56 -4.00
CA ARG A 26 16.35 -3.70 -2.99
C ARG A 26 15.18 -4.46 -2.38
N ARG A 27 15.20 -4.67 -1.05
CA ARG A 27 14.03 -5.20 -0.34
C ARG A 27 12.84 -4.25 -0.55
N GLY A 28 11.66 -4.83 -0.76
CA GLY A 28 10.41 -4.07 -0.85
C GLY A 28 10.11 -3.30 0.44
N ARG A 29 9.05 -2.48 0.42
CA ARG A 29 8.63 -1.70 1.60
C ARG A 29 8.50 -2.64 2.81
N PRO A 30 9.15 -2.34 3.94
CA PRO A 30 9.05 -3.16 5.13
C PRO A 30 7.58 -3.27 5.58
N ARG A 31 7.21 -4.44 6.10
CA ARG A 31 5.85 -4.66 6.61
C ARG A 31 5.59 -3.68 7.77
N LEU A 32 4.41 -3.09 7.81
CA LEU A 32 3.97 -2.29 8.96
C LEU A 32 3.97 -3.17 10.22
N PRO A 33 4.44 -2.66 11.38
CA PRO A 33 4.31 -3.36 12.66
C PRO A 33 2.85 -3.70 12.96
N THR A 34 2.59 -4.85 13.60
CA THR A 34 1.23 -5.35 13.83
C THR A 34 0.31 -4.32 14.51
N GLY A 35 0.81 -3.57 15.50
CA GLY A 35 0.04 -2.53 16.20
C GLY A 35 -0.25 -1.26 15.39
N GLN A 36 0.34 -1.11 14.20
CA GLN A 36 0.13 0.05 13.33
C GLN A 36 -0.78 -0.28 12.12
N LYS A 37 -1.13 -1.55 11.92
CA LYS A 37 -1.99 -1.97 10.80
C LYS A 37 -3.44 -1.56 11.07
N LYS A 38 -4.11 -1.06 10.03
CA LYS A 38 -5.57 -0.91 10.04
C LYS A 38 -6.20 -2.29 10.14
N GLN A 39 -7.23 -2.42 10.95
CA GLN A 39 -8.00 -3.65 11.06
C GLN A 39 -9.18 -3.61 10.09
N GLN A 40 -9.40 -4.71 9.37
CA GLN A 40 -10.59 -4.87 8.55
C GLN A 40 -11.74 -5.29 9.45
N VAL A 41 -12.83 -4.53 9.42
CA VAL A 41 -14.05 -4.81 10.18
C VAL A 41 -15.25 -4.76 9.26
N THR A 42 -16.30 -5.50 9.60
CA THR A 42 -17.60 -5.42 8.93
C THR A 42 -18.50 -4.49 9.74
N MET A 43 -18.94 -3.39 9.14
CA MET A 43 -19.83 -2.40 9.77
C MET A 43 -20.82 -1.88 8.73
N LEU A 44 -22.05 -1.67 9.18
CA LEU A 44 -23.12 -1.04 8.40
C LEU A 44 -23.05 0.47 8.59
N LEU A 45 -23.20 1.21 7.50
CA LEU A 45 -23.27 2.68 7.50
C LEU A 45 -24.54 3.08 6.76
N ASP A 46 -25.13 4.19 7.18
CA ASP A 46 -26.31 4.73 6.52
C ASP A 46 -26.03 5.03 5.03
N PRO A 47 -27.02 4.86 4.13
CA PRO A 47 -26.81 5.05 2.69
C PRO A 47 -26.31 6.44 2.30
N ASP A 48 -26.77 7.48 2.99
CA ASP A 48 -26.39 8.88 2.77
C ASP A 48 -24.93 9.15 3.19
N VAL A 49 -24.48 8.55 4.29
CA VAL A 49 -23.08 8.58 4.73
C VAL A 49 -22.19 7.93 3.67
N LEU A 50 -22.58 6.75 3.17
CA LEU A 50 -21.85 6.09 2.08
C LEU A 50 -21.81 6.95 0.81
N ALA A 51 -22.94 7.52 0.41
CA ALA A 51 -23.03 8.39 -0.76
C ALA A 51 -22.13 9.63 -0.60
N HIS A 52 -22.16 10.28 0.56
CA HIS A 52 -21.33 11.45 0.87
C HIS A 52 -19.84 11.14 0.70
N PHE A 53 -19.33 10.09 1.34
CA PHE A 53 -17.89 9.79 1.29
C PHE A 53 -17.45 9.21 -0.06
N LYS A 54 -18.29 8.40 -0.73
CA LYS A 54 -17.97 7.80 -2.04
C LYS A 54 -18.00 8.80 -3.19
N LYS A 55 -18.66 9.96 -3.03
CA LYS A 55 -18.76 11.01 -4.06
C LYS A 55 -17.40 11.38 -4.67
N ASP A 56 -16.36 11.52 -3.85
CA ASP A 56 -15.02 11.91 -4.34
C ASP A 56 -14.15 10.70 -4.75
N GLY A 57 -14.75 9.50 -4.89
CA GLY A 57 -14.09 8.31 -5.40
C GLY A 57 -12.99 7.75 -4.50
N LYS A 58 -11.80 7.52 -5.07
CA LYS A 58 -10.67 6.85 -4.41
C LYS A 58 -10.35 7.50 -3.06
N GLY A 59 -10.09 6.68 -2.05
CA GLY A 59 -9.71 7.15 -0.72
C GLY A 59 -10.88 7.46 0.23
N TRP A 60 -12.13 7.21 -0.16
CA TRP A 60 -13.30 7.42 0.72
C TRP A 60 -13.19 6.71 2.08
N GLN A 61 -12.67 5.48 2.12
CA GLN A 61 -12.41 4.76 3.37
C GLN A 61 -11.39 5.47 4.27
N THR A 62 -10.40 6.14 3.66
CA THR A 62 -9.41 6.93 4.42
C THR A 62 -10.05 8.18 5.00
N ARG A 63 -10.97 8.83 4.26
CA ARG A 63 -11.75 9.97 4.75
C ARG A 63 -12.70 9.57 5.89
N VAL A 64 -13.41 8.45 5.74
CA VAL A 64 -14.26 7.89 6.82
C VAL A 64 -13.43 7.62 8.08
N ASN A 65 -12.28 6.95 7.95
CA ASN A 65 -11.41 6.70 9.09
C ASN A 65 -10.88 7.99 9.72
N ALA A 66 -10.57 9.03 8.93
CA ALA A 66 -10.16 10.33 9.46
C ALA A 66 -11.29 11.01 10.25
N ALA A 67 -12.53 10.97 9.74
CA ALA A 67 -13.70 11.50 10.43
C ALA A 67 -13.97 10.78 11.76
N LEU A 68 -13.89 9.44 11.77
CA LEU A 68 -14.04 8.64 12.99
C LEU A 68 -12.96 8.98 14.04
N ARG A 69 -11.71 9.16 13.62
CA ARG A 69 -10.64 9.59 14.53
C ARG A 69 -10.91 10.97 15.11
N GLN A 70 -11.35 11.92 14.28
CA GLN A 70 -11.69 13.26 14.74
C GLN A 70 -12.84 13.23 15.76
N ALA A 71 -13.92 12.48 15.47
CA ALA A 71 -15.05 12.34 16.38
C ALA A 71 -14.65 11.67 17.72
N ALA A 72 -13.70 10.73 17.69
CA ALA A 72 -13.18 10.06 18.87
C ALA A 72 -12.03 10.82 19.57
N GLY A 73 -11.63 12.01 19.10
CA GLY A 73 -10.51 12.77 19.67
C GLY A 73 -9.13 12.11 19.47
N LEU A 74 -9.00 11.18 18.52
CA LEU A 74 -7.76 10.46 18.25
C LEU A 74 -6.84 11.27 17.32
N LYS A 75 -5.57 11.45 17.72
CA LYS A 75 -4.57 12.16 16.90
C LYS A 75 -4.41 11.52 15.52
N ARG A 76 -4.14 12.34 14.50
CA ARG A 76 -3.88 11.86 13.14
C ARG A 76 -2.48 11.24 13.11
N ASN A 77 -2.41 9.92 12.95
CA ASN A 77 -1.15 9.24 12.69
C ASN A 77 -0.79 9.53 11.22
N LEU A 78 0.18 10.43 11.01
CA LEU A 78 0.81 10.68 9.70
C LEU A 78 1.78 9.55 9.37
#